data_AF-A0A2N5VTD2-F1
#
_entry.id   AF-A0A2N5VTD2-F1
#
_cell.length_a   1.000
_cell.length_b   1.000
_cell.length_c   1.000
_cell.angle_alpha   90.00
_cell.angle_beta   90.00
_cell.angle_gamma   90.00
#
_symmetry.space_group_name_H-M   'P 1'
#
loop_
_entity.id
_entity.type
_entity.pdbx_description
1 polymer ?
#
loop_
_entity_poly.entity_id
_entity_poly.type
_entity_poly.pdbx_seq_one_letter_code
_entity_poly.pdbx_strand_id
1 'polypeptide(L)'
;MDRSIIHPFYGMRVFAKTNRTCAVHSMDIKTTLNLQHDCHTAGCPVTSTRSTRIERLDTTIKTPEVQHKGDTSFILNSASLHSPETHRRLADLPIPDILPSEWIKVCHAGLERWGAVNEPAAECQTPPETPPASPDESPAETPRRSNTPFRL
;
A
#
# COMPACT_ATOMS: atom_id res chain seq x y z
N MET A 1 -22.38 -22.20 -1.61
CA MET A 1 -20.92 -22.23 -1.44
C MET A 1 -20.66 -21.94 0.01
N ASP A 2 -20.10 -22.90 0.75
CA ASP A 2 -19.69 -22.65 2.13
C ASP A 2 -18.71 -21.49 2.13
N ARG A 3 -19.00 -20.49 2.96
CA ARG A 3 -18.17 -19.29 3.04
C ARG A 3 -16.87 -19.65 3.75
N SER A 4 -15.76 -19.11 3.25
CA SER A 4 -14.45 -19.30 3.87
C SER A 4 -14.38 -18.64 5.26
N ILE A 5 -13.43 -19.09 6.08
CA ILE A 5 -13.26 -18.61 7.45
C ILE A 5 -12.76 -17.16 7.51
N ILE A 6 -12.97 -16.51 8.66
CA ILE A 6 -12.33 -15.24 9.00
C ILE A 6 -11.03 -15.55 9.74
N HIS A 7 -9.92 -14.99 9.26
CA HIS A 7 -8.61 -15.21 9.83
C HIS A 7 -8.53 -14.60 11.24
N PRO A 8 -8.16 -15.35 12.29
CA PRO A 8 -8.18 -14.84 13.67
C PRO A 8 -7.19 -13.70 13.93
N PHE A 9 -6.00 -13.74 13.32
CA PHE A 9 -5.01 -12.67 13.45
C PHE A 9 -5.40 -11.37 12.72
N TYR A 10 -5.84 -11.47 11.46
CA TYR A 10 -6.13 -10.30 10.63
C TYR A 10 -7.56 -9.77 10.76
N GLY A 11 -8.51 -10.59 11.22
CA GLY A 11 -9.94 -10.28 11.17
C GLY A 11 -10.49 -10.17 9.74
N MET A 12 -9.80 -10.74 8.74
CA MET A 12 -10.15 -10.66 7.32
C MET A 12 -10.53 -12.04 6.77
N ARG A 13 -11.37 -12.08 5.74
CA ARG A 13 -11.81 -13.34 5.13
C ARG A 13 -10.71 -13.99 4.30
N VAL A 14 -10.52 -15.30 4.50
CA VAL A 14 -9.48 -16.10 3.83
C VAL A 14 -9.98 -16.61 2.47
N PHE A 15 -9.11 -16.73 1.50
CA PHE A 15 -9.37 -17.28 0.17
C PHE A 15 -8.24 -18.24 -0.20
N ALA A 16 -8.62 -19.42 -0.70
CA ALA A 16 -7.67 -20.37 -1.25
C ALA A 16 -7.54 -20.16 -2.77
N LYS A 17 -6.31 -19.95 -3.24
CA LYS A 17 -6.03 -19.94 -4.67
C LYS A 17 -6.21 -21.37 -5.20
N THR A 18 -6.92 -21.50 -6.31
CA THR A 18 -7.05 -22.77 -7.03
C THR A 18 -6.20 -22.70 -8.30
N ASN A 19 -5.80 -23.85 -8.84
CA ASN A 19 -5.09 -23.94 -10.13
C ASN A 19 -6.04 -23.83 -11.35
N ARG A 20 -7.23 -23.27 -11.16
CA ARG A 20 -8.22 -23.11 -12.23
C ARG A 20 -8.04 -21.76 -12.89
N THR A 21 -7.94 -21.78 -14.22
CA THR A 21 -7.94 -20.58 -15.06
C THR A 21 -9.17 -20.60 -15.95
N CYS A 22 -9.69 -19.42 -16.28
CA CYS A 22 -10.78 -19.27 -17.25
C CYS A 22 -10.55 -18.00 -18.06
N ALA A 23 -11.02 -18.01 -19.30
CA ALA A 23 -11.10 -16.81 -20.12
C ALA A 23 -12.47 -16.15 -19.91
N VAL A 24 -12.46 -14.84 -19.67
CA VAL A 24 -13.67 -14.04 -19.53
C VAL A 24 -13.56 -12.83 -20.44
N HIS A 25 -14.69 -12.37 -20.97
CA HIS A 25 -14.70 -11.13 -21.74
C HIS A 25 -14.48 -9.95 -20.79
N SER A 26 -13.67 -8.97 -21.19
CA SER A 26 -13.29 -7.86 -20.30
C SER A 26 -14.51 -7.06 -19.81
N MET A 27 -15.54 -6.94 -20.63
CA MET A 27 -16.80 -6.26 -20.26
C MET A 27 -17.62 -6.99 -19.19
N ASP A 28 -17.33 -8.28 -18.96
CA ASP A 28 -17.99 -9.06 -17.91
C ASP A 28 -17.32 -8.86 -16.54
N ILE A 29 -16.11 -8.29 -16.49
CA ILE A 29 -15.39 -7.99 -15.25
C ILE A 29 -16.04 -6.80 -14.57
N LYS A 30 -16.72 -7.02 -13.44
CA LYS A 30 -17.41 -5.97 -12.69
C LYS A 30 -16.48 -5.15 -11.80
N THR A 31 -15.43 -5.76 -11.28
CA THR A 31 -14.53 -5.15 -10.30
C THR A 31 -13.32 -6.05 -10.08
N THR A 32 -12.25 -5.47 -9.55
CA THR A 32 -11.06 -6.19 -9.07
C THR A 32 -11.01 -6.15 -7.56
N LEU A 33 -10.60 -7.27 -6.97
CA LEU A 33 -10.49 -7.45 -5.53
C LEU A 33 -9.02 -7.46 -5.13
N ASN A 34 -8.71 -6.82 -4.02
CA ASN A 34 -7.36 -6.78 -3.47
C ASN A 34 -7.18 -7.94 -2.48
N LEU A 35 -6.63 -9.04 -2.98
CA LEU A 35 -6.20 -10.16 -2.15
C LEU A 35 -4.72 -10.00 -1.79
N GLN A 36 -4.41 -10.12 -0.52
CA GLN A 36 -3.05 -10.07 0.01
C GLN A 36 -2.64 -11.44 0.52
N HIS A 37 -1.36 -11.75 0.45
CA HIS A 37 -0.86 -13.05 0.91
C HIS A 37 -1.03 -13.20 2.43
N ASP A 38 -1.49 -14.36 2.89
CA ASP A 38 -1.55 -14.71 4.32
C ASP A 38 -0.15 -14.99 4.87
N CYS A 39 0.61 -13.93 5.10
CA CYS A 39 2.01 -14.02 5.51
C CYS A 39 2.19 -14.53 6.94
N HIS A 40 1.21 -14.27 7.81
CA HIS A 40 1.24 -14.72 9.18
C HIS A 40 1.18 -16.24 9.27
N THR A 41 0.18 -16.87 8.64
CA THR A 41 0.05 -18.33 8.67
C THR A 41 1.19 -19.02 7.93
N ALA A 42 1.65 -18.44 6.82
CA ALA A 42 2.75 -19.00 6.03
C ALA A 42 4.15 -18.79 6.66
N GLY A 43 4.28 -17.98 7.72
CA GLY A 43 5.58 -17.69 8.34
C GLY A 43 6.59 -17.07 7.37
N CYS A 44 6.13 -16.10 6.57
CA CYS A 44 6.96 -15.41 5.59
C CYS A 44 8.03 -14.55 6.28
N PRO A 45 9.33 -14.79 6.04
CA PRO A 45 10.39 -14.02 6.68
C PRO A 45 10.49 -12.62 6.05
N VAL A 46 10.88 -11.64 6.87
CA VAL A 46 11.31 -10.33 6.40
C VAL A 46 12.82 -10.39 6.22
N THR A 47 13.30 -10.21 4.99
CA THR A 47 14.73 -10.22 4.65
C THR A 47 15.13 -8.88 4.05
N SER A 48 16.27 -8.31 4.45
CA SER A 48 16.79 -7.07 3.86
C SER A 48 17.54 -7.39 2.55
N THR A 49 16.79 -7.58 1.47
CA THR A 49 17.31 -8.11 0.20
C THR A 49 17.33 -7.11 -0.93
N ARG A 50 16.47 -6.08 -0.92
CA ARG A 50 16.33 -5.19 -2.08
C ARG A 50 17.22 -3.95 -1.95
N SER A 51 18.16 -3.78 -2.88
CA SER A 51 18.93 -2.55 -3.03
C SER A 51 17.98 -1.41 -3.42
N THR A 52 18.00 -0.33 -2.65
CA THR A 52 17.20 0.85 -2.97
C THR A 52 17.87 1.59 -4.12
N ARG A 53 17.13 1.89 -5.19
CA ARG A 53 17.62 2.80 -6.23
C ARG A 53 17.33 4.23 -5.83
N ILE A 54 18.38 5.04 -5.71
CA ILE A 54 18.26 6.49 -5.56
C ILE A 54 18.90 7.08 -6.82
N GLU A 55 18.17 7.93 -7.55
CA GLU A 55 18.69 8.63 -8.74
C GLU A 55 19.32 7.71 -9.82
N ARG A 56 18.71 6.54 -10.06
CA ARG A 56 19.19 5.50 -11.01
C ARG A 56 20.48 4.79 -10.60
N LEU A 57 21.02 5.09 -9.42
CA LEU A 57 22.15 4.38 -8.83
C LEU A 57 21.64 3.36 -7.83
N ASP A 58 22.15 2.13 -7.95
CA ASP A 58 21.90 1.08 -6.96
C ASP A 58 22.67 1.44 -5.68
N THR A 59 21.94 1.68 -4.59
CA THR A 59 22.56 1.99 -3.29
C THR A 59 22.84 0.70 -2.51
N THR A 60 23.79 0.78 -1.59
CA THR A 60 24.06 -0.25 -0.58
C THR A 60 22.97 -0.32 0.51
N ILE A 61 22.01 0.61 0.52
CA ILE A 61 20.90 0.63 1.46
C ILE A 61 19.90 -0.44 1.07
N LYS A 62 19.92 -1.55 1.81
CA LYS A 62 18.96 -2.64 1.65
C LYS A 62 17.68 -2.35 2.42
N THR A 63 16.54 -2.52 1.77
CA THR A 63 15.24 -2.39 2.39
C THR A 63 14.71 -3.76 2.82
N PRO A 64 14.06 -3.85 4.01
CA PRO A 64 13.39 -5.05 4.44
C PRO A 64 12.21 -5.37 3.50
N GLU A 65 12.16 -6.59 2.99
CA GLU A 65 11.12 -7.10 2.12
C GLU A 65 10.60 -8.45 2.65
N VAL A 66 9.29 -8.69 2.52
CA VAL A 66 8.69 -9.98 2.89
C VAL A 66 8.94 -10.98 1.76
N GLN A 67 9.60 -12.10 2.06
CA GLN A 67 9.67 -13.22 1.13
C GLN A 67 8.48 -14.15 1.35
N HIS A 68 7.58 -14.20 0.37
CA HIS A 68 6.39 -15.05 0.45
C HIS A 68 6.74 -16.53 0.32
N LYS A 69 6.14 -17.36 1.18
CA LYS A 69 6.28 -18.82 1.18
C LYS A 69 4.98 -19.46 0.74
N GLY A 70 5.00 -20.08 -0.43
CA GLY A 70 3.81 -20.68 -1.04
C GLY A 70 2.86 -19.63 -1.62
N ASP A 71 1.88 -20.10 -2.38
CA ASP A 71 0.95 -19.25 -3.15
C ASP A 71 -0.51 -19.74 -3.03
N THR A 72 -0.89 -20.28 -1.87
CA THR A 72 -2.19 -20.97 -1.73
C THR A 72 -3.19 -20.22 -0.87
N SER A 73 -2.77 -19.46 0.14
CA SER A 73 -3.66 -18.76 1.08
C SER A 73 -3.53 -17.25 0.99
N PHE A 74 -4.67 -16.59 0.81
CA PHE A 74 -4.79 -15.14 0.70
C PHE A 74 -5.86 -14.62 1.64
N ILE A 75 -5.75 -13.37 2.05
CA ILE A 75 -6.75 -12.62 2.79
C ILE A 75 -7.28 -11.49 1.92
N LEU A 76 -8.59 -11.27 1.96
CA LEU A 76 -9.20 -10.12 1.28
C LEU A 76 -8.95 -8.85 2.09
N ASN A 77 -8.33 -7.85 1.46
CA ASN A 77 -8.21 -6.52 2.05
C ASN A 77 -9.60 -5.88 2.17
N SER A 78 -10.20 -6.06 3.34
CA SER A 78 -11.59 -5.67 3.59
C SER A 78 -11.76 -4.14 3.72
N ALA A 79 -10.64 -3.43 3.92
CA ALA A 79 -10.57 -1.97 4.00
C ALA A 79 -10.01 -1.33 2.71
N SER A 80 -10.03 -2.06 1.59
CA SER A 80 -9.60 -1.54 0.30
C SER A 80 -10.41 -0.29 -0.09
N LEU A 81 -9.73 0.80 -0.46
CA LEU A 81 -10.37 2.02 -0.95
C LEU A 81 -10.92 1.87 -2.38
N HIS A 82 -10.45 0.86 -3.11
CA HIS A 82 -10.97 0.52 -4.44
C HIS A 82 -12.19 -0.40 -4.32
N SER A 83 -13.29 -0.07 -5.00
CA SER A 83 -14.54 -0.86 -5.00
C SER A 83 -14.97 -1.31 -3.59
N PRO A 84 -15.13 -0.37 -2.64
CA PRO A 84 -15.30 -0.68 -1.22
C PRO A 84 -16.60 -1.44 -0.94
N GLU A 85 -17.69 -1.20 -1.68
CA GLU A 85 -18.93 -1.96 -1.47
C GLU A 85 -18.74 -3.45 -1.81
N THR A 86 -18.05 -3.76 -2.91
CA THR A 86 -17.80 -5.15 -3.30
C THR A 86 -16.88 -5.84 -2.29
N HIS A 87 -15.82 -5.17 -1.84
CA HIS A 87 -14.94 -5.72 -0.81
C HIS A 87 -15.70 -6.01 0.47
N ARG A 88 -16.53 -5.08 0.97
CA ARG A 88 -17.34 -5.30 2.18
C ARG A 88 -18.36 -6.43 2.00
N ARG A 89 -19.05 -6.48 0.86
CA ARG A 89 -20.03 -7.55 0.57
C ARG A 89 -19.39 -8.93 0.50
N LEU A 90 -18.20 -9.03 -0.10
CA LEU A 90 -17.49 -10.30 -0.21
C LEU A 90 -16.79 -10.67 1.11
N ALA A 91 -16.26 -9.68 1.82
CA ALA A 91 -15.65 -9.87 3.13
C ALA A 91 -16.69 -10.34 4.15
N ASP A 92 -17.92 -9.82 4.07
CA ASP A 92 -19.06 -10.25 4.88
C ASP A 92 -18.66 -10.40 6.36
N LEU A 93 -17.92 -9.41 6.85
CA LEU A 93 -17.41 -9.44 8.21
C LEU A 93 -18.58 -9.16 9.17
N PRO A 94 -18.67 -9.87 10.30
CA PRO A 94 -19.61 -9.53 11.35
C PRO A 94 -19.18 -8.19 11.95
N ILE A 95 -19.82 -7.11 11.50
CA ILE A 95 -19.63 -5.78 12.06
C ILE A 95 -20.74 -5.61 13.11
N PRO A 96 -20.42 -5.65 14.41
CA PRO A 96 -21.42 -5.39 15.44
C PRO A 96 -21.89 -3.95 15.37
N ASP A 97 -23.14 -3.70 15.74
CA ASP A 97 -23.65 -2.35 15.91
C ASP A 97 -22.91 -1.68 17.07
N ILE A 98 -22.28 -0.53 16.78
CA ILE A 98 -21.55 0.25 17.78
C ILE A 98 -22.51 1.29 18.36
N LEU A 99 -22.77 1.20 19.67
CA LEU A 99 -23.62 2.15 20.38
C LEU A 99 -22.96 3.54 20.44
N PRO A 100 -23.74 4.64 20.49
CA PRO A 100 -23.18 5.99 20.61
C PRO A 100 -22.25 6.16 21.83
N SER A 101 -22.55 5.48 22.94
CA SER A 101 -21.69 5.50 24.13
C SER A 101 -20.34 4.81 23.92
N GLU A 102 -20.28 3.78 23.07
CA GLU A 102 -19.04 3.08 22.73
C GLU A 102 -18.17 3.93 21.82
N TRP A 103 -18.78 4.66 20.88
CA TRP A 103 -18.08 5.67 20.09
C TRP A 103 -17.38 6.71 20.96
N ILE A 104 -18.10 7.26 21.95
CA ILE A 104 -17.53 8.25 22.88
C ILE A 104 -16.32 7.65 23.63
N LYS A 105 -16.44 6.43 24.14
CA LYS A 105 -15.33 5.73 24.82
C LYS A 105 -14.10 5.59 23.91
N VAL A 106 -14.31 5.18 22.65
CA VAL A 106 -13.21 5.03 21.67
C VAL A 106 -12.57 6.38 21.36
N CYS A 107 -13.36 7.45 21.20
CA CYS A 107 -12.84 8.79 20.97
C CYS A 107 -11.98 9.28 22.15
N HIS A 108 -12.44 9.08 23.40
CA HIS A 108 -11.65 9.43 24.58
C HIS A 108 -10.35 8.62 24.67
N ALA A 109 -10.41 7.29 24.46
CA ALA A 109 -9.21 6.46 24.46
C ALA A 109 -8.21 6.88 23.38
N GLY A 110 -8.71 7.26 22.19
CA GLY A 110 -7.87 7.79 21.12
C GLY A 110 -7.23 9.14 21.49
N LEU A 111 -8.00 10.04 22.11
CA LEU A 111 -7.51 11.33 22.57
C LEU A 111 -6.46 11.19 23.69
N GLU A 112 -6.64 10.27 24.62
CA GLU A 112 -5.63 10.02 25.67
C GLU A 112 -4.33 9.46 25.09
N ARG A 113 -4.41 8.59 24.08
CA ARG A 113 -3.24 7.90 23.52
C ARG A 113 -2.51 8.68 22.44
N TRP A 114 -3.24 9.45 21.64
CA TRP A 114 -2.73 10.16 20.47
C TRP A 114 -3.07 11.65 20.47
N GLY A 115 -3.73 12.16 21.50
CA GLY A 115 -3.92 13.60 21.67
C GLY A 115 -2.57 14.28 21.79
N ALA A 116 -2.34 15.29 20.96
CA ALA A 116 -1.11 16.07 21.00
C ALA A 116 -0.99 16.75 22.37
N VAL A 117 -0.10 16.25 23.22
CA VAL A 117 0.32 16.94 24.43
C VAL A 117 1.51 17.80 24.03
N ASN A 118 1.23 19.04 23.63
CA ASN A 118 2.20 20.12 23.38
C ASN A 118 3.62 19.63 23.05
N GLU A 119 3.87 19.22 21.80
CA GLU A 119 5.25 19.14 21.35
C GLU A 119 5.85 20.56 21.45
N PRO A 120 7.01 20.74 22.09
CA PRO A 120 7.71 22.01 22.00
C PRO A 120 7.89 22.30 20.51
N ALA A 121 7.45 23.49 20.09
CA ALA A 121 7.52 23.90 18.69
C ALA A 121 8.90 23.52 18.15
N ALA A 122 8.94 22.66 17.14
CA ALA A 122 10.18 22.36 16.46
C ALA A 122 10.81 23.70 16.08
N GLU A 123 11.94 24.04 16.70
CA GLU A 123 12.66 25.26 16.35
C GLU A 123 12.98 25.16 14.87
N CYS A 124 12.28 25.97 14.08
CA CYS A 124 12.50 26.08 12.66
C CYS A 124 13.90 26.66 12.52
N GLN A 125 14.91 25.80 12.32
CA GLN A 125 16.25 26.25 11.98
C GLN A 125 16.08 27.10 10.74
N THR A 126 16.35 28.41 10.88
CA THR A 126 16.34 29.34 9.75
C THR A 126 17.25 28.75 8.67
N PRO A 127 16.76 28.61 7.43
CA PRO A 127 17.59 28.14 6.32
C PRO A 127 18.87 28.98 6.27
N PRO A 128 20.05 28.36 6.08
CA PRO A 128 21.27 29.13 5.84
C PRO A 128 21.04 30.05 4.64
N GLU A 129 21.50 31.30 4.77
CA GLU A 129 21.34 32.35 3.75
C GLU A 129 21.72 31.83 2.36
N THR A 130 20.82 32.02 1.40
CA THR A 130 21.01 31.66 0.00
C THR A 130 22.28 32.35 -0.54
N PRO A 131 23.26 31.60 -1.10
CA PRO A 131 24.42 32.20 -1.75
C PRO A 131 23.99 33.12 -2.91
N PRO A 132 24.73 34.20 -3.20
CA PRO A 132 24.39 35.11 -4.28
C PRO A 132 24.29 34.38 -5.62
N ALA A 133 23.25 34.71 -6.39
CA ALA A 133 22.96 34.13 -7.69
C ALA A 133 24.19 34.20 -8.61
N SER A 134 24.55 33.06 -9.18
CA SER A 134 25.56 32.97 -10.24
C SER A 134 25.04 33.64 -11.52
N PRO A 135 25.92 34.18 -12.39
CA PRO A 135 25.49 34.92 -13.58
C PRO A 135 24.69 34.04 -14.55
N ASP A 136 23.73 34.68 -15.20
CA ASP A 136 22.79 34.12 -16.16
C ASP A 136 23.50 33.27 -17.23
N GLU A 137 23.23 31.97 -17.24
CA GLU A 137 23.80 31.04 -18.22
C GLU A 137 23.01 31.19 -19.53
N SER A 138 23.73 31.54 -20.60
CA SER A 138 23.16 31.74 -21.94
C SER A 138 22.35 30.52 -22.41
N PRO A 139 21.18 30.67 -23.06
CA PRO A 139 20.34 29.53 -23.39
C PRO A 139 21.07 28.55 -24.31
N ALA A 140 21.23 27.30 -23.85
CA ALA A 140 21.75 26.21 -24.66
C ALA A 140 20.81 25.94 -25.85
N GLU A 141 21.38 25.95 -27.05
CA GLU A 141 20.68 25.71 -28.31
C GLU A 141 20.11 24.27 -28.31
N THR A 142 18.79 24.15 -28.54
CA THR A 142 18.09 22.85 -28.53
C THR A 142 18.49 22.02 -29.76
N PRO A 143 19.01 20.78 -29.61
CA PRO A 143 19.33 19.95 -30.76
C PRO A 143 18.06 19.53 -31.50
N ARG A 144 18.05 19.70 -32.82
CA ARG A 144 16.95 19.26 -33.69
C ARG A 144 16.77 17.74 -33.60
N ARG A 145 15.52 17.31 -33.38
CA ARG A 145 15.09 15.91 -33.50
C ARG A 145 15.41 15.37 -34.90
N SER A 146 16.26 14.36 -34.98
CA SER A 146 16.42 13.54 -36.18
C SER A 146 15.25 12.55 -36.26
N ASN A 147 14.37 12.74 -37.25
CA ASN A 147 13.35 11.75 -37.59
C ASN A 147 14.02 10.56 -38.29
N THR A 148 14.30 9.49 -37.56
CA THR A 148 14.60 8.18 -38.15
C THR A 148 13.35 7.30 -38.05
N PRO A 149 12.81 6.77 -39.15
CA PRO A 149 11.63 5.92 -39.10
C PRO A 149 11.98 4.56 -38.50
N PHE A 150 11.18 4.11 -37.53
CA PHE A 150 11.19 2.73 -37.06
C PHE A 150 10.76 1.81 -38.21
N ARG A 151 11.61 0.86 -38.59
CA ARG A 151 11.17 -0.30 -39.37
C ARG A 151 10.57 -1.33 -38.42
N LEU A 152 9.36 -1.78 -38.75
CA LEU A 152 8.74 -3.00 -38.23
C LEU A 152 9.48 -4.24 -38.74
#